data_AF-A7NLX7-F1
#
_entry.id   AF-A7NLX7-F1
#
_cell.length_a   1.000
_cell.length_b   1.000
_cell.length_c   1.000
_cell.angle_alpha   90.00
_cell.angle_beta   90.00
_cell.angle_gamma   90.00
#
_symmetry.space_group_name_H-M   'P 1'
#
loop_
_entity.id
_entity.type
_entity.pdbx_description
1 polymer ?
#
loop_
_entity_poly.entity_id
_entity_poly.type
_entity_poly.pdbx_seq_one_letter_code
_entity_poly.pdbx_strand_id
1 'polypeptide(L)'
;MRISLWRRLWLLTGMALRHSSTRRARFVAGTDRLSIADTNNHAIRIPDVQSGEVITLVVRDIERLRTALIADGWVPTIMPPIAVAPGEGRTALDIVLPPGYKVNDLAPSSVRWSIDGGITLPADADRSLAGIRFPLELSATCTAAGTLTAEIALIYCEATKPKVCLIAEVRLVAPFTVANHGAPVLALRSTLSFRP
;
A
#
# COMPACT_ATOMS: atom_id res chain seq x y z
N MET A 1 -46.15 10.79 35.13
CA MET A 1 -44.76 10.69 35.63
C MET A 1 -44.42 9.21 35.84
N ARG A 2 -43.84 8.55 34.83
CA ARG A 2 -43.43 7.13 34.89
C ARG A 2 -42.18 6.97 34.04
N ILE A 3 -41.10 6.57 34.70
CA ILE A 3 -39.75 6.43 34.17
C ILE A 3 -39.60 5.03 33.55
N SER A 4 -39.00 5.06 32.36
CA SER A 4 -38.46 4.05 31.45
C SER A 4 -38.40 2.56 31.86
N LEU A 5 -39.18 1.77 31.13
CA LEU A 5 -39.09 0.31 30.99
C LEU A 5 -38.31 -0.12 29.72
N TRP A 6 -37.55 0.78 29.09
CA TRP A 6 -36.98 0.59 27.75
C TRP A 6 -35.63 -0.16 27.68
N ARG A 7 -35.13 -0.70 28.79
CA ARG A 7 -33.88 -1.49 28.81
C ARG A 7 -34.04 -2.97 28.40
N ARG A 8 -35.22 -3.41 27.94
CA ARG A 8 -35.49 -4.85 27.66
C ARG A 8 -36.05 -5.20 26.28
N LEU A 9 -36.13 -4.27 25.33
CA LEU A 9 -36.72 -4.56 24.01
C LEU A 9 -35.73 -4.46 22.84
N TRP A 10 -34.48 -4.86 23.04
CA TRP A 10 -33.49 -5.02 21.96
C TRP A 10 -33.38 -6.45 21.42
N LEU A 11 -34.20 -7.39 21.93
CA LEU A 11 -34.02 -8.83 21.68
C LEU A 11 -35.18 -9.54 20.96
N LEU A 12 -36.31 -8.90 20.62
CA LEU A 12 -37.52 -9.67 20.26
C LEU A 12 -38.21 -9.37 18.92
N THR A 13 -37.68 -8.52 18.06
CA THR A 13 -38.12 -8.45 16.65
C THR A 13 -36.90 -8.39 15.74
N GLY A 14 -36.17 -9.51 15.71
CA GLY A 14 -35.09 -9.76 14.77
C GLY A 14 -35.62 -9.83 13.35
N MET A 15 -35.67 -8.69 12.67
CA MET A 15 -35.58 -8.67 11.21
C MET A 15 -34.12 -8.96 10.87
N ALA A 16 -33.80 -10.26 10.88
CA ALA A 16 -32.52 -10.76 10.42
C ALA A 16 -32.34 -10.34 8.96
N LEU A 17 -31.48 -9.36 8.71
CA LEU A 17 -30.79 -9.27 7.42
C LEU A 17 -30.02 -10.57 7.26
N ARG A 18 -30.66 -11.58 6.66
CA ARG A 18 -30.03 -12.83 6.28
C ARG A 18 -29.05 -12.51 5.16
N HIS A 19 -27.83 -12.16 5.52
CA HIS A 19 -26.72 -12.22 4.59
C HIS A 19 -26.12 -13.62 4.69
N SER A 20 -26.24 -14.42 3.63
CA SER A 20 -25.69 -15.78 3.51
C SER A 20 -24.15 -15.82 3.34
N SER A 21 -23.44 -14.81 3.84
CA SER A 21 -22.00 -14.70 3.70
C SER A 21 -21.35 -14.90 5.07
N THR A 22 -20.52 -15.93 5.18
CA THR A 22 -19.71 -16.30 6.37
C THR A 22 -18.63 -15.27 6.74
N ARG A 23 -18.74 -14.00 6.32
CA ARG A 23 -17.76 -12.95 6.60
C ARG A 23 -18.36 -11.87 7.50
N ARG A 24 -17.64 -11.54 8.58
CA ARG A 24 -18.01 -10.46 9.51
C ARG A 24 -18.08 -9.14 8.74
N ALA A 25 -19.28 -8.65 8.47
CA ALA A 25 -19.47 -7.26 8.09
C ALA A 25 -19.01 -6.38 9.27
N ARG A 26 -18.18 -5.38 8.98
CA ARG A 26 -17.78 -4.37 9.98
C ARG A 26 -18.75 -3.21 9.87
N PHE A 27 -19.45 -2.95 10.97
CA PHE A 27 -20.40 -1.87 11.13
C PHE A 27 -19.81 -0.84 12.08
N VAL A 28 -19.99 0.44 11.77
CA VAL A 28 -19.78 1.52 12.72
C VAL A 28 -21.13 2.19 12.93
N ALA A 29 -21.62 2.16 14.16
CA ALA A 29 -22.84 2.85 14.57
C ALA A 29 -22.44 4.12 15.33
N GLY A 30 -22.79 5.28 14.80
CA GLY A 30 -22.86 6.53 15.53
C GLY A 30 -24.20 6.65 16.28
N THR A 31 -24.41 7.78 16.95
CA THR A 31 -25.67 8.07 17.65
C THR A 31 -26.88 8.13 16.73
N ASP A 32 -26.69 8.45 15.45
CA ASP A 32 -27.74 8.71 14.46
C ASP A 32 -27.56 7.96 13.13
N ARG A 33 -26.42 7.29 12.91
CA ARG A 33 -26.09 6.68 11.62
C ARG A 33 -25.38 5.35 11.74
N LEU A 34 -25.76 4.41 10.89
CA LEU A 34 -25.03 3.17 10.61
C LEU A 34 -24.21 3.37 9.34
N SER A 35 -22.93 3.04 9.39
CA SER A 35 -22.04 3.03 8.22
C SER A 35 -21.53 1.61 7.98
N ILE A 36 -21.58 1.18 6.71
CA ILE A 36 -21.14 -0.14 6.25
C ILE A 36 -19.97 0.03 5.29
N ALA A 37 -18.84 -0.62 5.59
CA ALA A 37 -17.73 -0.75 4.64
C ALA A 37 -18.04 -1.89 3.66
N ASP A 38 -18.47 -1.54 2.46
CA ASP A 38 -18.72 -2.47 1.35
C ASP A 38 -17.40 -2.75 0.63
N THR A 39 -16.67 -3.74 1.16
CA THR A 39 -15.31 -4.07 0.67
C THR A 39 -15.30 -4.68 -0.73
N ASN A 40 -16.45 -5.16 -1.24
CA ASN A 40 -16.53 -5.70 -2.60
C ASN A 40 -16.68 -4.58 -3.64
N ASN A 41 -17.23 -3.44 -3.26
CA ASN A 41 -17.51 -2.32 -4.16
C ASN A 41 -16.68 -1.06 -3.86
N HIS A 42 -15.70 -1.15 -2.95
CA HIS A 42 -14.89 -0.01 -2.47
C HIS A 42 -15.74 1.20 -2.05
N ALA A 43 -16.87 0.96 -1.41
CA ALA A 43 -17.85 1.99 -1.06
C ALA A 43 -18.15 2.00 0.44
N ILE A 44 -18.54 3.17 0.95
CA ILE A 44 -19.17 3.28 2.26
C ILE A 44 -20.65 3.50 2.03
N ARG A 45 -21.48 2.61 2.59
CA ARG A 45 -22.94 2.66 2.47
C ARG A 45 -23.55 3.16 3.78
N ILE A 46 -24.53 4.05 3.68
CA ILE A 46 -25.29 4.56 4.81
C ILE A 46 -26.75 4.15 4.57
N PRO A 47 -27.22 3.07 5.22
CA PRO A 47 -28.63 2.74 5.19
C PRO A 47 -29.44 3.69 6.06
N ASP A 48 -30.60 4.12 5.57
CA ASP A 48 -31.69 4.58 6.39
C ASP A 48 -32.44 3.36 6.94
N VAL A 49 -32.38 3.18 8.26
CA VAL A 49 -32.96 2.01 8.93
C VAL A 49 -34.49 2.05 8.99
N GLN A 50 -35.12 3.21 8.76
CA GLN A 50 -36.56 3.38 8.76
C GLN A 50 -37.15 3.15 7.37
N SER A 51 -36.56 3.74 6.33
CA SER A 51 -37.05 3.63 4.95
C SER A 51 -36.48 2.44 4.17
N GLY A 52 -35.33 1.92 4.58
CA GLY A 52 -34.58 0.88 3.86
C GLY A 52 -33.78 1.39 2.67
N GLU A 53 -33.76 2.70 2.43
CA GLU A 53 -32.95 3.33 1.39
C GLU A 53 -31.46 3.24 1.76
N VAL A 54 -30.59 3.07 0.75
CA VAL A 54 -29.14 3.01 0.96
C VAL A 54 -28.45 4.04 0.07
N ILE A 55 -27.76 4.99 0.70
CA ILE A 55 -26.94 5.96 -0.03
C ILE A 55 -25.46 5.56 0.01
N THR A 56 -24.71 5.96 -1.01
CA THR A 56 -23.24 5.87 -1.02
C THR A 56 -22.65 7.16 -0.50
N LEU A 57 -21.80 7.07 0.51
CA LEU A 57 -21.06 8.24 0.99
C LEU A 57 -20.04 8.67 -0.07
N VAL A 58 -20.17 9.90 -0.55
CA VAL A 58 -19.17 10.55 -1.39
C VAL A 58 -18.21 11.32 -0.49
N VAL A 59 -16.98 10.83 -0.38
CA VAL A 59 -15.90 11.54 0.32
C VAL A 59 -15.31 12.57 -0.65
N ARG A 60 -15.46 13.86 -0.33
CA ARG A 60 -14.86 14.96 -1.10
C ARG A 60 -13.46 15.25 -0.58
N ASP A 61 -12.63 15.84 -1.44
CA ASP A 61 -11.27 16.29 -1.10
C ASP A 61 -10.38 15.20 -0.49
N ILE A 62 -10.55 13.95 -0.94
CA ILE A 62 -9.82 12.79 -0.40
C ILE A 62 -8.30 12.95 -0.53
N GLU A 63 -7.83 13.72 -1.52
CA GLU A 63 -6.41 14.05 -1.68
C GLU A 63 -5.84 14.82 -0.48
N ARG A 64 -6.63 15.61 0.26
CA ARG A 64 -6.16 16.30 1.47
C ARG A 64 -5.91 15.33 2.63
N LEU A 65 -6.57 14.17 2.65
CA LEU A 65 -6.34 13.13 3.66
C LEU A 65 -5.02 12.38 3.40
N ARG A 66 -4.56 12.29 2.14
CA ARG A 66 -3.29 11.62 1.80
C ARG A 66 -2.10 12.32 2.42
N THR A 67 -2.10 13.65 2.48
CA THR A 67 -0.97 14.43 3.02
C THR A 67 -0.76 14.22 4.52
N ALA A 68 -1.82 13.93 5.29
CA ALA A 68 -1.72 13.72 6.74
C ALA A 68 -1.18 12.32 7.10
N LEU A 69 -1.39 11.31 6.26
CA LEU A 69 -0.91 9.94 6.47
C LEU A 69 0.61 9.76 6.28
N ILE A 70 1.27 10.72 5.61
CA ILE A 70 2.73 10.69 5.37
C ILE A 70 3.50 11.28 6.58
N ALA A 71 2.81 11.98 7.48
CA ALA A 71 3.43 12.59 8.66
C ALA A 71 3.73 11.58 9.79
N ASP A 72 3.03 10.44 9.82
CA ASP A 72 3.23 9.40 10.85
C ASP A 72 4.13 8.27 10.33
N GLY A 73 5.45 8.48 10.41
CA GLY A 73 6.35 7.41 10.89
C GLY A 73 6.86 6.33 9.93
N TRP A 74 6.99 6.59 8.62
CA TRP A 74 7.79 5.69 7.77
C TRP A 74 9.28 5.96 7.99
N VAL A 75 9.94 5.13 8.80
CA VAL A 75 11.40 5.19 8.96
C VAL A 75 12.04 4.68 7.66
N PRO A 76 12.75 5.53 6.90
CA PRO A 76 13.43 5.08 5.69
C PRO A 76 14.52 4.08 6.04
N THR A 77 14.67 3.04 5.22
CA THR A 77 15.85 2.17 5.28
C THR A 77 16.96 2.85 4.50
N ILE A 78 17.90 3.43 5.24
CA ILE A 78 19.11 4.03 4.67
C ILE A 78 20.10 2.91 4.38
N MET A 79 20.50 2.79 3.12
CA MET A 79 21.44 1.79 2.66
C MET A 79 22.89 2.28 2.85
N PRO A 80 23.86 1.37 2.99
CA PRO A 80 25.27 1.73 2.88
C PRO A 80 25.55 2.40 1.52
N PRO A 81 26.48 3.38 1.45
CA PRO A 81 26.85 4.00 0.19
C PRO A 81 27.34 2.99 -0.85
N ILE A 82 26.85 3.13 -2.08
CA ILE A 82 27.18 2.23 -3.20
C ILE A 82 28.10 2.96 -4.18
N ALA A 83 29.27 2.39 -4.45
CA ALA A 83 30.14 2.87 -5.52
C ALA A 83 29.65 2.33 -6.87
N VAL A 84 29.33 3.21 -7.81
CA VAL A 84 28.86 2.87 -9.16
C VAL A 84 29.82 3.38 -10.23
N ALA A 85 29.91 2.66 -11.35
CA ALA A 85 30.69 3.09 -12.49
C ALA A 85 30.09 4.37 -13.12
N PRO A 86 30.92 5.26 -13.69
CA PRO A 86 30.42 6.41 -14.45
C PRO A 86 29.76 5.95 -15.77
N GLY A 87 28.78 6.72 -16.23
CA GLY A 87 28.10 6.49 -17.50
C GLY A 87 26.92 5.54 -17.40
N GLU A 88 26.71 4.75 -18.45
CA GLU A 88 25.58 3.83 -18.55
C GLU A 88 25.71 2.64 -17.59
N GLY A 89 24.62 2.31 -16.92
CA GLY A 89 24.50 1.20 -15.99
C GLY A 89 23.04 0.83 -15.79
N ARG A 90 22.75 0.20 -14.64
CA ARG A 90 21.39 -0.19 -14.25
C ARG A 90 21.08 0.15 -12.80
N THR A 91 19.81 0.34 -12.48
CA THR A 91 19.31 0.16 -11.12
C THR A 91 18.60 -1.18 -11.03
N ALA A 92 18.69 -1.83 -9.86
CA ALA A 92 17.97 -3.06 -9.58
C ALA A 92 17.23 -2.93 -8.26
N LEU A 93 15.90 -2.92 -8.29
CA LEU A 93 15.06 -2.99 -7.10
C LEU A 93 14.75 -4.45 -6.79
N ASP A 94 15.24 -4.96 -5.66
CA ASP A 94 15.03 -6.33 -5.21
C ASP A 94 14.30 -6.36 -3.86
N ILE A 95 12.98 -6.62 -3.90
CA ILE A 95 12.19 -6.83 -2.70
C ILE A 95 11.97 -8.33 -2.50
N VAL A 96 12.63 -8.88 -1.47
CA VAL A 96 12.49 -10.28 -1.10
C VAL A 96 11.19 -10.45 -0.32
N LEU A 97 10.22 -11.11 -0.94
CA LEU A 97 8.96 -11.50 -0.31
C LEU A 97 9.15 -12.73 0.60
N PRO A 98 8.27 -12.95 1.59
CA PRO A 98 8.25 -14.20 2.33
C PRO A 98 8.08 -15.42 1.39
N PRO A 99 8.67 -16.58 1.73
CA PRO A 99 8.53 -17.78 0.93
C PRO A 99 7.06 -18.13 0.66
N GLY A 100 6.74 -18.46 -0.60
CA GLY A 100 5.39 -18.81 -1.02
C GLY A 100 4.47 -17.60 -1.31
N TYR A 101 4.98 -16.37 -1.25
CA TYR A 101 4.23 -15.17 -1.59
C TYR A 101 4.61 -14.61 -2.96
N LYS A 102 3.66 -13.89 -3.56
CA LYS A 102 3.85 -13.13 -4.80
C LYS A 102 3.20 -11.75 -4.70
N VAL A 103 3.65 -10.82 -5.52
CA VAL A 103 2.91 -9.56 -5.73
C VAL A 103 1.59 -9.88 -6.42
N ASN A 104 0.52 -9.21 -5.99
CA ASN A 104 -0.81 -9.41 -6.55
C ASN A 104 -0.88 -8.82 -7.98
N ASP A 105 -1.51 -9.55 -8.91
CA ASP A 105 -1.54 -9.20 -10.34
C ASP A 105 -2.53 -8.07 -10.68
N LEU A 106 -3.47 -7.78 -9.78
CA LEU A 106 -4.58 -6.83 -9.99
C LEU A 106 -4.57 -5.68 -8.98
N ALA A 107 -3.87 -5.84 -7.87
CA ALA A 107 -3.81 -4.83 -6.83
C ALA A 107 -2.82 -3.73 -7.21
N PRO A 108 -3.09 -2.46 -6.82
CA PRO A 108 -2.32 -1.30 -7.25
C PRO A 108 -0.98 -1.17 -6.49
N SER A 109 -0.09 -2.13 -6.69
CA SER A 109 1.30 -2.03 -6.23
C SER A 109 2.06 -1.06 -7.15
N SER A 110 2.97 -0.26 -6.62
CA SER A 110 3.73 0.72 -7.40
C SER A 110 5.09 1.04 -6.80
N VAL A 111 5.97 1.57 -7.65
CA VAL A 111 7.22 2.24 -7.25
C VAL A 111 7.20 3.68 -7.74
N ARG A 112 7.70 4.58 -6.90
CA ARG A 112 8.05 5.95 -7.24
C ARG A 112 9.51 6.21 -6.90
N TRP A 113 10.22 6.87 -7.79
CA TRP A 113 11.61 7.24 -7.61
C TRP A 113 11.73 8.72 -7.24
N SER A 114 12.68 9.03 -6.38
CA SER A 114 13.14 10.40 -6.14
C SER A 114 14.65 10.45 -6.29
N ILE A 115 15.12 11.41 -7.09
CA ILE A 115 16.50 11.54 -7.49
C ILE A 115 17.06 12.82 -6.87
N ASP A 116 18.21 12.69 -6.24
CA ASP A 116 19.07 13.81 -5.85
C ASP A 116 20.49 13.53 -6.36
N GLY A 117 21.12 14.51 -6.99
CA GLY A 117 22.44 14.37 -7.61
C GLY A 117 22.46 13.74 -9.01
N GLY A 118 23.59 13.12 -9.37
CA GLY A 118 23.93 12.80 -10.76
C GLY A 118 23.48 11.43 -11.25
N ILE A 119 22.18 11.10 -11.19
CA ILE A 119 21.61 9.90 -11.80
C ILE A 119 20.39 10.25 -12.67
N THR A 120 20.23 9.55 -13.79
CA THR A 120 19.05 9.66 -14.66
C THR A 120 18.44 8.29 -14.88
N LEU A 121 17.11 8.21 -14.76
CA LEU A 121 16.30 7.02 -15.03
C LEU A 121 15.38 7.26 -16.25
N PRO A 122 14.83 6.21 -16.87
CA PRO A 122 13.81 6.32 -17.90
C PRO A 122 12.58 7.12 -17.46
N ALA A 123 11.87 7.71 -18.42
CA ALA A 123 10.65 8.48 -18.14
C ALA A 123 9.52 7.62 -17.53
N ASP A 124 9.52 6.31 -17.76
CA ASP A 124 8.58 5.33 -17.21
C ASP A 124 9.13 4.60 -15.96
N ALA A 125 10.14 5.15 -15.29
CA ALA A 125 10.72 4.55 -14.09
C ALA A 125 9.70 4.42 -12.95
N ASP A 126 8.85 5.44 -12.79
CA ASP A 126 7.65 5.38 -11.96
C ASP A 126 6.62 4.48 -12.64
N ARG A 127 6.27 3.36 -12.00
CA ARG A 127 5.40 2.37 -12.63
C ARG A 127 4.63 1.49 -11.66
N SER A 128 3.62 0.83 -12.20
CA SER A 128 2.91 -0.27 -11.52
C SER A 128 3.85 -1.47 -11.33
N LEU A 129 3.70 -2.12 -10.18
CA LEU A 129 4.36 -3.37 -9.82
C LEU A 129 3.37 -4.54 -9.79
N ALA A 130 2.13 -4.36 -10.30
CA ALA A 130 1.13 -5.42 -10.32
C ALA A 130 1.68 -6.68 -11.03
N GLY A 131 1.67 -7.80 -10.31
CA GLY A 131 2.16 -9.10 -10.81
C GLY A 131 3.66 -9.19 -11.07
N ILE A 132 4.45 -8.18 -10.66
CA ILE A 132 5.87 -8.16 -10.94
C ILE A 132 6.62 -9.29 -10.22
N ARG A 133 7.74 -9.70 -10.81
CA ARG A 133 8.76 -10.52 -10.15
C ARG A 133 10.03 -9.69 -9.99
N PHE A 134 10.62 -9.77 -8.80
CA PHE A 134 11.89 -9.10 -8.52
C PHE A 134 13.09 -9.95 -8.97
N PRO A 135 14.22 -9.32 -9.34
CA PRO A 135 14.46 -7.87 -9.34
C PRO A 135 13.78 -7.12 -10.49
N LEU A 136 13.34 -5.89 -10.24
CA LEU A 136 12.98 -4.92 -11.29
C LEU A 136 14.26 -4.19 -11.71
N GLU A 137 14.64 -4.33 -12.97
CA GLU A 137 15.80 -3.64 -13.54
C GLU A 137 15.37 -2.46 -14.41
N LEU A 138 16.04 -1.33 -14.25
CA LEU A 138 15.89 -0.14 -15.10
C LEU A 138 17.28 0.27 -15.60
N SER A 139 17.34 0.82 -16.82
CA SER A 139 18.57 1.51 -17.26
C SER A 139 18.81 2.73 -16.39
N ALA A 140 20.07 3.12 -16.25
CA ALA A 140 20.45 4.33 -15.53
C ALA A 140 21.72 4.93 -16.10
N THR A 141 21.86 6.24 -15.99
CA THR A 141 23.09 6.94 -16.31
C THR A 141 23.58 7.69 -15.09
N CYS A 142 24.78 7.37 -14.61
CA CYS A 142 25.40 7.96 -13.43
C CYS A 142 26.53 8.92 -13.84
N THR A 143 26.43 10.18 -13.45
CA THR A 143 27.39 11.25 -13.83
C THR A 143 28.08 11.88 -12.63
N ALA A 144 27.45 11.86 -11.45
CA ALA A 144 28.00 12.38 -10.20
C ALA A 144 27.40 11.64 -9.00
N ALA A 145 27.98 11.84 -7.82
CA ALA A 145 27.42 11.30 -6.57
C ALA A 145 26.00 11.84 -6.31
N GLY A 146 25.23 11.12 -5.51
CA GLY A 146 23.86 11.47 -5.21
C GLY A 146 23.16 10.49 -4.29
N THR A 147 21.84 10.60 -4.24
CA THR A 147 20.96 9.69 -3.53
C THR A 147 19.80 9.27 -4.44
N LEU A 148 19.59 7.97 -4.56
CA LEU A 148 18.39 7.43 -5.20
C LEU A 148 17.45 6.91 -4.12
N THR A 149 16.22 7.43 -4.11
CA THR A 149 15.17 6.98 -3.19
C THR A 149 14.11 6.21 -3.96
N ALA A 150 13.71 5.05 -3.45
CA ALA A 150 12.59 4.27 -3.94
C ALA A 150 11.48 4.21 -2.88
N GLU A 151 10.30 4.72 -3.22
CA GLU A 151 9.07 4.61 -2.43
C GLU A 151 8.18 3.56 -3.06
N ILE A 152 7.91 2.50 -2.30
CA ILE A 152 7.31 1.28 -2.81
C ILE A 152 6.06 1.00 -2.00
N ALA A 153 4.92 0.84 -2.68
CA ALA A 153 3.70 0.28 -2.11
C ALA A 153 3.46 -1.10 -2.72
N LEU A 154 3.50 -2.16 -1.91
CA LEU A 154 3.33 -3.53 -2.34
C LEU A 154 2.10 -4.16 -1.71
N ILE A 155 1.31 -4.80 -2.55
CA ILE A 155 0.19 -5.65 -2.14
C ILE A 155 0.53 -7.07 -2.59
N TYR A 156 0.73 -7.98 -1.63
CA TYR A 156 1.25 -9.32 -1.88
C TYR A 156 0.43 -10.38 -1.14
N CYS A 157 0.36 -11.59 -1.68
CA CYS A 157 -0.43 -12.68 -1.13
C CYS A 157 0.24 -14.03 -1.32
N GLU A 158 -0.25 -15.04 -0.61
CA GLU A 158 0.14 -16.43 -0.84
C GLU A 158 -0.12 -16.80 -2.31
N ALA A 159 0.89 -17.34 -2.97
CA ALA A 159 0.87 -17.57 -4.42
C ALA A 159 -0.12 -18.68 -4.83
N THR A 160 -0.32 -19.68 -3.98
CA THR A 160 -1.11 -20.88 -4.29
C THR A 160 -2.57 -20.76 -3.88
N LYS A 161 -2.85 -20.21 -2.71
CA LYS A 161 -4.21 -20.11 -2.15
C LYS A 161 -4.44 -18.72 -1.56
N PRO A 162 -4.54 -17.68 -2.39
CA PRO A 162 -4.69 -16.32 -1.90
C PRO A 162 -5.99 -16.17 -1.10
N LYS A 163 -5.87 -16.05 0.23
CA LYS A 163 -7.01 -15.80 1.14
C LYS A 163 -7.08 -14.34 1.58
N VAL A 164 -5.93 -13.76 1.90
CA VAL A 164 -5.76 -12.37 2.34
C VAL A 164 -4.48 -11.84 1.70
N CYS A 165 -4.55 -10.62 1.17
CA CYS A 165 -3.37 -9.89 0.73
C CYS A 165 -2.87 -8.99 1.86
N LEU A 166 -1.56 -8.87 1.97
CA LEU A 166 -0.88 -7.97 2.89
C LEU A 166 -0.42 -6.73 2.15
N ILE A 167 -0.34 -5.61 2.87
CA ILE A 167 0.16 -4.34 2.36
C ILE A 167 1.49 -4.06 3.05
N ALA A 168 2.52 -3.72 2.28
CA ALA A 168 3.78 -3.24 2.77
C ALA A 168 4.13 -1.94 2.04
N GLU A 169 4.55 -0.92 2.79
CA GLU A 169 5.20 0.24 2.20
C GLU A 169 6.68 0.23 2.62
N VAL A 170 7.55 0.46 1.66
CA VAL A 170 9.00 0.41 1.84
C VAL A 170 9.59 1.68 1.26
N ARG A 171 10.45 2.35 2.04
CA ARG A 171 11.24 3.48 1.57
C ARG A 171 12.72 3.13 1.67
N LEU A 172 13.36 2.93 0.52
CA LEU A 172 14.80 2.69 0.42
C LEU A 172 15.50 3.98 0.03
N VAL A 173 16.52 4.36 0.79
CA VAL A 173 17.37 5.52 0.50
C VAL A 173 18.78 5.01 0.22
N ALA A 174 19.20 5.06 -1.04
CA ALA A 174 20.49 4.56 -1.50
C ALA A 174 21.42 5.73 -1.84
N PRO A 175 22.29 6.16 -0.91
CA PRO A 175 23.39 7.06 -1.27
C PRO A 175 24.36 6.33 -2.21
N PHE A 176 24.87 7.04 -3.21
CA PHE A 176 25.83 6.48 -4.16
C PHE A 176 26.94 7.48 -4.52
N THR A 177 28.10 6.94 -4.88
CA THR A 177 29.26 7.68 -5.37
C THR A 177 29.69 7.12 -6.71
N VAL A 178 30.23 7.97 -7.59
CA VAL A 178 30.76 7.53 -8.88
C VAL A 178 32.26 7.26 -8.75
N ALA A 179 32.69 6.06 -9.18
CA ALA A 179 34.09 5.63 -9.15
C ALA A 179 34.42 4.80 -10.40
N ASN A 180 35.64 4.92 -10.93
CA ASN A 180 36.07 4.24 -12.17
C ASN A 180 35.97 2.70 -12.12
N HIS A 181 35.97 2.11 -10.93
CA HIS A 181 35.80 0.67 -10.69
C HIS A 181 34.55 0.36 -9.84
N GLY A 182 33.57 1.26 -9.85
CA GLY A 182 32.29 1.02 -9.19
C GLY A 182 31.47 -0.08 -9.87
N ALA A 183 30.43 -0.55 -9.18
CA ALA A 183 29.53 -1.56 -9.73
C ALA A 183 28.77 -1.01 -10.94
N PRO A 184 28.47 -1.84 -11.96
CA PRO A 184 27.62 -1.45 -13.08
C PRO A 184 26.14 -1.36 -12.70
N VAL A 185 25.78 -1.80 -11.48
CA VAL A 185 24.41 -1.85 -10.99
C VAL A 185 24.32 -1.16 -9.62
N LEU A 186 23.41 -0.20 -9.50
CA LEU A 186 22.96 0.35 -8.23
C LEU A 186 21.83 -0.54 -7.69
N ALA A 187 22.16 -1.46 -6.79
CA ALA A 187 21.21 -2.42 -6.24
C ALA A 187 20.53 -1.90 -4.96
N LEU A 188 19.20 -1.83 -4.98
CA LEU A 188 18.35 -1.46 -3.85
C LEU A 188 17.64 -2.71 -3.36
N ARG A 189 18.02 -3.22 -2.18
CA ARG A 189 17.49 -4.48 -1.65
C ARG A 189 16.79 -4.31 -0.32
N SER A 190 15.63 -4.94 -0.16
CA SER A 190 14.92 -5.06 1.11
C SER A 190 14.34 -6.47 1.28
N THR A 191 14.18 -6.92 2.52
CA THR A 191 13.47 -8.15 2.84
C THR A 191 12.22 -7.83 3.64
N LEU A 192 11.07 -8.26 3.14
CA LEU A 192 9.82 -8.17 3.88
C LEU A 192 9.77 -9.34 4.86
N SER A 193 9.71 -9.00 6.15
CA SER A 193 9.38 -9.96 7.20
C SER A 193 7.90 -9.82 7.55
N PHE A 194 7.29 -10.92 7.99
CA PHE A 194 6.00 -10.83 8.66
C PHE A 194 6.19 -10.03 9.94
N ARG A 195 5.57 -8.86 10.02
CA ARG A 195 5.27 -8.25 11.31
C ARG A 195 3.91 -8.80 11.74
N PRO A 196 3.84 -9.60 12.82
CA PRO A 196 2.59 -10.15 13.32
C PRO A 196 1.61 -9.07 13.79
#